data_AF-A0A529KNS7-F1
#
_entry.id   AF-A0A529KNS7-F1
#
_cell.length_a   1.000
_cell.length_b   1.000
_cell.length_c   1.000
_cell.angle_alpha   90.00
_cell.angle_beta   90.00
_cell.angle_gamma   90.00
#
_symmetry.space_group_name_H-M   'P 1'
#
loop_
_entity.id
_entity.type
_entity.pdbx_description
1 polymer ?
#
loop_
_entity_poly.entity_id
_entity_poly.type
_entity_poly.pdbx_seq_one_letter_code
_entity_poly.pdbx_strand_id
1 'polypeptide(L)'
;MMVDLDVVNRSATPNNVLYRVVTLSAPGRKLPMPSVYLDRDKYLAGYFNPNMPERATMAWEWPAGVPVPDKVTITVTGQIYKLRDNLYGASGWYDRDPVATVDLPVEKAP
;
A
#
# COMPACT_ATOMS: atom_id res chain seq x y z
N MET A 1 -0.83 -12.41 -4.66
CA MET A 1 -1.78 -11.97 -3.62
C MET A 1 -2.38 -10.65 -4.05
N MET A 2 -3.69 -10.47 -4.00
CA MET A 2 -4.37 -9.25 -4.40
C MET A 2 -5.23 -8.74 -3.24
N VAL A 3 -5.24 -7.42 -3.03
CA VAL A 3 -6.07 -6.74 -2.03
C VAL A 3 -6.77 -5.59 -2.74
N ASP A 4 -8.09 -5.56 -2.66
CA ASP A 4 -8.90 -4.47 -3.20
C ASP A 4 -9.16 -3.41 -2.13
N LEU A 5 -9.18 -2.15 -2.57
CA LEU A 5 -9.31 -1.00 -1.68
C LEU A 5 -9.99 0.17 -2.40
N ASP A 6 -10.79 0.92 -1.63
CA ASP A 6 -11.27 2.23 -2.01
C ASP A 6 -10.37 3.29 -1.34
N VAL A 7 -9.75 4.15 -2.13
CA VAL A 7 -8.74 5.12 -1.69
C VAL A 7 -9.19 6.53 -1.99
N VAL A 8 -8.96 7.44 -1.04
CA VAL A 8 -9.09 8.88 -1.27
C VAL A 8 -7.84 9.58 -0.78
N ASN A 9 -7.16 10.30 -1.67
CA ASN A 9 -6.08 11.19 -1.26
C ASN A 9 -6.67 12.44 -0.57
N ARG A 10 -6.46 12.57 0.74
CA ARG A 10 -6.91 13.74 1.54
C ARG A 10 -5.85 14.83 1.70
N SER A 11 -4.69 14.71 1.05
CA SER A 11 -3.71 15.79 1.04
C SER A 11 -4.11 16.89 0.05
N ALA A 12 -3.43 18.04 0.11
CA ALA A 12 -3.66 19.15 -0.80
C ALA A 12 -3.01 18.97 -2.19
N THR A 13 -2.22 17.92 -2.41
CA THR A 13 -1.43 17.72 -3.63
C THR A 13 -1.47 16.28 -4.12
N PRO A 14 -1.34 16.04 -5.44
CA PRO A 14 -1.19 14.69 -5.96
C PRO A 14 0.02 13.98 -5.33
N ASN A 15 -0.14 12.71 -4.98
CA ASN A 15 0.95 11.88 -4.47
C ASN A 15 0.77 10.42 -4.92
N ASN A 16 1.84 9.63 -4.81
CA ASN A 16 1.86 8.22 -5.21
C ASN A 16 2.28 7.31 -4.04
N VAL A 17 2.05 7.71 -2.79
CA VAL A 17 2.63 7.03 -1.62
C VAL A 17 1.90 5.72 -1.23
N LEU A 18 0.80 5.39 -1.90
CA LEU A 18 -0.07 4.25 -1.53
C LEU A 18 0.70 2.94 -1.33
N TYR A 19 1.62 2.61 -2.25
CA TYR A 19 2.44 1.40 -2.19
C TYR A 19 3.42 1.34 -1.00
N ARG A 20 3.66 2.47 -0.32
CA ARG A 20 4.49 2.57 0.88
C ARG A 20 3.66 2.54 2.16
N VAL A 21 2.48 3.16 2.14
CA VAL A 21 1.62 3.28 3.32
C VAL A 21 0.77 2.05 3.57
N VAL A 22 0.42 1.28 2.53
CA VAL A 22 -0.28 -0.01 2.69
C VAL A 22 0.71 -1.14 2.45
N THR A 23 0.93 -1.94 3.49
CA THR A 23 1.86 -3.07 3.44
C THR A 23 1.15 -4.35 3.80
N LEU A 24 1.54 -5.44 3.14
CA LEU A 24 1.08 -6.78 3.46
C LEU A 24 2.20 -7.52 4.16
N SER A 25 1.89 -8.08 5.33
CA SER A 25 2.76 -8.99 6.05
C SER A 25 2.17 -10.40 6.06
N ALA A 26 3.05 -11.38 5.88
CA ALA A 26 2.72 -12.79 6.01
C ALA A 26 3.70 -13.43 7.02
N PRO A 27 3.26 -14.46 7.78
CA PRO A 27 4.11 -15.09 8.79
C PRO A 27 5.48 -15.49 8.23
N GLY A 28 6.55 -14.98 8.86
CA GLY A 28 7.93 -15.31 8.53
C GLY A 28 8.42 -14.79 7.17
N ARG A 29 7.78 -13.76 6.58
CA ARG A 29 8.17 -13.29 5.24
C ARG A 29 8.06 -11.79 5.02
N LYS A 30 9.06 -11.27 4.29
CA LYS A 30 9.00 -9.97 3.63
C LYS A 30 8.64 -10.18 2.16
N LEU A 31 7.59 -9.51 1.68
CA LEU A 31 7.16 -9.53 0.29
C LEU A 31 7.81 -8.37 -0.51
N PRO A 32 7.92 -8.49 -1.84
CA PRO A 32 8.35 -7.39 -2.69
C PRO A 32 7.35 -6.22 -2.63
N MET A 33 7.75 -5.05 -3.17
CA MET A 33 6.80 -3.94 -3.32
C MET A 33 5.62 -4.35 -4.20
N PRO A 34 4.38 -3.95 -3.83
CA PRO A 34 3.22 -4.25 -4.63
C PRO A 34 3.20 -3.42 -5.92
N SER A 35 2.59 -3.99 -6.96
CA SER A 35 2.05 -3.20 -8.06
C SER A 35 0.65 -2.71 -7.67
N VAL A 36 0.31 -1.49 -8.05
CA VAL A 36 -1.02 -0.93 -7.80
C VAL A 36 -1.72 -0.75 -9.15
N TYR A 37 -2.88 -1.35 -9.32
CA TYR A 37 -3.70 -1.22 -10.53
C TYR A 37 -4.95 -0.43 -10.22
N LEU A 38 -5.30 0.52 -11.09
CA LEU A 38 -6.59 1.21 -11.03
C LEU A 38 -7.67 0.30 -11.62
N ASP A 39 -8.79 0.16 -10.91
CA ASP A 39 -9.81 -0.80 -11.34
C ASP A 39 -10.57 -0.36 -12.59
N ARG A 40 -10.64 0.94 -12.85
CA ARG A 40 -11.38 1.50 -13.98
C ARG A 40 -10.81 1.08 -15.34
N ASP A 41 -9.50 0.96 -15.45
CA ASP A 41 -8.78 0.80 -16.72
C ASP A 41 -7.66 -0.24 -16.64
N LYS A 42 -7.44 -0.85 -15.47
CA LYS A 42 -6.39 -1.83 -15.18
C LYS A 42 -4.99 -1.29 -15.43
N TYR A 43 -4.83 0.02 -15.45
CA TYR A 43 -3.54 0.68 -15.62
C TYR A 43 -2.79 0.78 -14.29
N LEU A 44 -1.46 0.87 -14.35
CA LEU A 44 -0.64 1.08 -13.16
C LEU A 44 -0.95 2.45 -12.55
N ALA A 45 -1.25 2.47 -11.26
CA ALA A 45 -1.55 3.71 -10.56
C ALA A 45 -0.28 4.57 -10.47
N GLY A 46 -0.37 5.78 -11.05
CA GLY A 46 0.62 6.83 -10.89
C GLY A 46 0.35 7.65 -9.64
N TYR A 47 -0.18 8.85 -9.83
CA TYR A 47 -0.56 9.77 -8.75
C TYR A 47 -2.06 9.71 -8.46
N PHE A 48 -2.41 9.78 -7.17
CA PHE A 48 -3.78 9.95 -6.70
C PHE A 48 -4.06 11.45 -6.50
N ASN A 49 -5.08 11.97 -7.19
CA ASN A 49 -5.47 13.38 -7.09
C ASN A 49 -6.21 13.67 -5.77
N PRO A 50 -6.04 14.88 -5.20
CA PRO A 50 -6.76 15.31 -4.01
C PRO A 50 -8.28 15.16 -4.14
N ASN A 51 -8.91 14.58 -3.12
CA ASN A 51 -10.37 14.41 -3.00
C ASN A 51 -11.04 13.69 -4.18
N MET A 52 -10.28 12.87 -4.91
CA MET A 52 -10.78 12.02 -5.98
C MET A 52 -10.74 10.56 -5.50
N PRO A 53 -11.89 9.96 -5.14
CA PRO A 53 -11.94 8.55 -4.79
C PRO A 53 -11.56 7.66 -5.97
N GLU A 54 -10.73 6.66 -5.71
CA GLU A 54 -10.28 5.68 -6.68
C GLU A 54 -10.45 4.29 -6.08
N ARG A 55 -10.94 3.35 -6.89
CA ARG A 55 -10.87 1.93 -6.56
C ARG A 55 -9.62 1.33 -7.18
N ALA A 56 -8.87 0.60 -6.38
CA ALA A 56 -7.60 0.02 -6.80
C ALA A 56 -7.40 -1.39 -6.25
N THR A 57 -6.62 -2.19 -6.97
CA THR A 57 -6.12 -3.49 -6.52
C THR A 57 -4.61 -3.39 -6.31
N MET A 58 -4.16 -3.70 -5.10
CA MET A 58 -2.74 -3.88 -4.80
C MET A 58 -2.36 -5.35 -4.96
N ALA A 59 -1.37 -5.62 -5.80
CA ALA A 59 -0.91 -6.96 -6.13
C ALA A 59 0.53 -7.18 -5.65
N TRP A 60 0.70 -8.14 -4.75
CA TRP A 60 2.01 -8.66 -4.35
C TRP A 60 2.30 -9.97 -5.07
N GLU A 61 3.50 -10.07 -5.63
CA GLU A 61 4.01 -11.35 -6.12
C GLU A 61 4.18 -12.32 -4.94
N TRP A 62 3.58 -13.51 -5.07
CA TRP A 62 3.70 -14.55 -4.07
C TRP A 62 4.76 -15.56 -4.52
N PRO A 63 5.76 -15.88 -3.70
CA PRO A 63 6.84 -16.78 -4.12
C PRO A 63 6.33 -18.17 -4.52
N ALA A 64 6.90 -18.74 -5.57
CA ALA A 64 6.58 -20.09 -6.02
C ALA A 64 6.90 -21.14 -4.95
N GLY A 65 6.07 -22.20 -4.86
CA GLY A 65 6.27 -23.31 -3.92
C GLY A 65 5.98 -22.99 -2.46
N VAL A 66 5.43 -21.82 -2.16
CA VAL A 66 5.16 -21.38 -0.79
C VAL A 66 3.67 -21.45 -0.54
N PRO A 67 3.22 -22.19 0.49
CA PRO A 67 1.81 -22.25 0.85
C PRO A 67 1.24 -20.86 1.09
N VAL A 68 0.10 -20.59 0.47
CA VAL A 68 -0.66 -19.36 0.72
C VAL A 68 -1.31 -19.49 2.10
N PRO A 69 -1.14 -18.52 3.02
CA PRO A 69 -1.75 -18.58 4.34
C PRO A 69 -3.26 -18.35 4.25
N ASP A 70 -4.01 -18.83 5.25
CA ASP A 70 -5.46 -18.61 5.31
C ASP A 70 -5.83 -17.16 5.65
N LYS A 71 -4.88 -16.40 6.23
CA LYS A 71 -5.03 -14.99 6.53
C LYS A 71 -3.74 -14.21 6.29
N VAL A 72 -3.90 -12.93 5.96
CA VAL A 72 -2.81 -11.95 5.83
C VAL A 72 -3.09 -10.74 6.71
N THR A 73 -2.03 -10.08 7.17
CA THR A 73 -2.16 -8.86 7.95
C THR A 73 -1.78 -7.68 7.08
N ILE A 74 -2.74 -6.77 6.88
CA ILE A 74 -2.54 -5.48 6.21
C ILE A 74 -2.27 -4.43 7.27
N THR A 75 -1.19 -3.69 7.08
CA THR A 75 -0.81 -2.57 7.94
C THR A 75 -0.87 -1.29 7.12
N VAL A 76 -1.60 -0.31 7.65
CA VAL A 76 -1.64 1.06 7.14
C VAL A 76 -0.74 1.91 8.01
N THR A 77 0.33 2.43 7.41
CA THR A 77 1.33 3.27 8.06
C THR A 77 1.13 4.72 7.66
N GLY A 78 1.12 5.63 8.63
CA GLY A 78 1.12 7.06 8.33
C GLY A 78 2.47 7.49 7.77
N GLN A 79 2.48 8.48 6.86
CA GLN A 79 3.72 9.17 6.48
C GLN A 79 3.61 10.65 6.76
N ILE A 80 4.72 11.26 7.19
CA ILE A 80 4.85 12.71 7.33
C ILE A 80 5.84 13.24 6.29
N TYR A 81 5.43 14.28 5.58
CA TYR A 81 6.35 15.06 4.77
C TYR A 81 7.13 16.03 5.66
N LYS A 82 8.45 16.00 5.56
CA LYS A 82 9.32 17.02 6.15
C LYS A 82 9.96 17.79 5.01
N LEU A 83 9.82 19.12 5.04
CA LEU A 83 10.51 19.99 4.08
C LEU A 83 12.03 19.97 4.31
N ARG A 84 12.46 19.80 5.56
CA ARG A 84 13.85 19.75 5.97
C ARG A 84 13.99 18.74 7.10
N ASP A 85 14.73 17.66 6.87
CA ASP A 85 14.99 16.64 7.89
C ASP A 85 16.14 17.03 8.84
N ASN A 86 16.21 16.37 9.99
CA ASN A 86 17.16 16.73 11.06
C ASN A 86 18.59 16.24 10.79
N LEU A 87 18.77 15.26 9.90
CA LEU A 87 20.06 14.62 9.64
C LEU A 87 20.76 15.24 8.43
N TYR A 88 20.07 15.38 7.30
CA TYR A 88 20.63 15.87 6.05
C TYR A 88 20.06 17.22 5.59
N GLY A 89 19.00 17.71 6.24
CA GLY A 89 18.33 18.93 5.80
C GLY A 89 17.64 18.81 4.43
N ALA A 90 17.38 17.59 3.97
CA ALA A 90 16.69 17.31 2.72
C ALA A 90 15.17 17.21 2.93
N SER A 91 14.43 17.34 1.84
CA SER A 91 12.98 17.12 1.84
C SER A 91 12.63 15.65 1.60
N GLY A 92 11.65 15.12 2.32
CA GLY A 92 11.24 13.73 2.14
C GLY A 92 9.98 13.33 2.90
N TRP A 93 9.44 12.17 2.53
CA TRP A 93 8.39 11.47 3.26
C TRP A 93 9.01 10.46 4.22
N TYR A 94 8.54 10.44 5.46
CA TYR A 94 9.06 9.60 6.54
C TYR A 94 7.93 8.80 7.18
N ASP A 95 8.21 7.53 7.46
CA ASP A 95 7.26 6.63 8.12
C ASP A 95 6.96 7.11 9.55
N ARG A 96 5.71 6.88 9.96
CA ARG A 96 5.22 7.02 11.33
C ARG A 96 4.84 5.65 11.87
N ASP A 97 4.36 5.61 13.10
CA ASP A 97 3.76 4.40 13.64
C ASP A 97 2.54 3.98 12.78
N PRO A 98 2.25 2.67 12.72
CA PRO A 98 1.03 2.17 12.11
C PRO A 98 -0.21 2.88 12.65
N VAL A 99 -1.08 3.33 11.75
CA VAL A 99 -2.36 3.96 12.11
C VAL A 99 -3.51 2.96 12.15
N ALA A 100 -3.37 1.84 11.44
CA ALA A 100 -4.32 0.74 11.46
C ALA A 100 -3.67 -0.58 11.05
N THR A 101 -4.22 -1.68 11.56
CA THR A 101 -3.86 -3.05 11.19
C THR A 101 -5.14 -3.86 11.04
N VAL A 102 -5.24 -4.69 10.01
CA VAL A 102 -6.39 -5.57 9.79
C VAL A 102 -5.92 -6.95 9.33
N ASP A 103 -6.47 -8.00 9.94
CA ASP A 103 -6.31 -9.38 9.49
C ASP A 103 -7.43 -9.68 8.48
N LEU A 104 -7.04 -10.03 7.25
CA LEU A 104 -7.97 -10.38 6.18
C LEU A 104 -7.87 -11.88 5.85
N PRO A 105 -8.99 -12.59 5.67
CA PRO A 105 -8.98 -13.94 5.16
C PRO A 105 -8.51 -13.94 3.70
N VAL A 106 -7.78 -14.98 3.29
CA VAL A 106 -7.36 -15.16 1.90
C VAL A 106 -8.36 -16.06 1.18
N GLU A 107 -9.06 -15.49 0.22
CA GLU A 107 -9.88 -16.26 -0.70
C GLU A 107 -8.99 -16.87 -1.80
N LYS A 108 -9.20 -18.15 -2.09
CA LYS A 108 -8.53 -18.83 -3.20
C LYS A 108 -9.32 -18.53 -4.46
N ALA A 109 -8.66 -17.99 -5.49
CA ALA A 109 -9.27 -17.89 -6.80
C ALA A 109 -9.76 -19.28 -7.26
N PRO A 110 -10.96 -19.38 -7.84
CA PRO A 110 -11.52 -20.64 -8.32
C PRO A 110 -10.69 -21.30 -9.43
#